data_AF-X1HXC4-F1
#
_entry.id   AF-X1HXC4-F1
#
_cell.length_a   1.000
_cell.length_b   1.000
_cell.length_c   1.000
_cell.angle_alpha   90.00
_cell.angle_beta   90.00
_cell.angle_gamma   90.00
#
_symmetry.space_group_name_H-M   'P 1'
#
loop_
_entity.id
_entity.type
_entity.pdbx_description
1 polymer ?
#
loop_
_entity_poly.entity_id
_entity_poly.type
_entity_poly.pdbx_seq_one_letter_code
_entity_poly.pdbx_strand_id
1 'polypeptide(L)'
;PLSSEEKKRMTISPIETERGFAFIGLLKNSLGVCYFYNSSDKKCLIYNLRPMFCKTFPFSFGLLKKVNNEVNAGIDIFYTEKGKKFCLGIEKDAPFIDKDHWINLGTRALQELKKNHNVIKEWNNSVRIGKIIPTVKKFLLIIFKLENL
;
A
#
# COMPACT_ATOMS: atom_id res chain seq x y z
N PRO A 1 9.07 16.36 -9.89
CA PRO A 1 8.62 16.18 -8.49
C PRO A 1 7.10 16.01 -8.44
N LEU A 2 6.57 15.09 -7.63
CA LEU A 2 5.11 14.95 -7.48
C LEU A 2 4.51 16.21 -6.85
N SER A 3 3.39 16.68 -7.40
CA SER A 3 2.59 17.76 -6.82
C SER A 3 2.04 17.39 -5.44
N SER A 4 1.67 18.39 -4.64
CA SER A 4 1.05 18.18 -3.33
C SER A 4 -0.22 17.32 -3.42
N GLU A 5 -0.97 17.45 -4.51
CA GLU A 5 -2.18 16.68 -4.77
C GLU A 5 -1.87 15.22 -5.14
N GLU A 6 -0.82 14.97 -5.91
CA GLU A 6 -0.34 13.61 -6.20
C GLU A 6 0.22 12.93 -4.95
N LYS A 7 0.91 13.66 -4.07
CA LYS A 7 1.38 13.14 -2.78
C LYS A 7 0.22 12.74 -1.86
N LYS A 8 -0.89 13.48 -1.85
CA LYS A 8 -2.11 13.10 -1.09
C LYS A 8 -2.76 11.82 -1.62
N ARG A 9 -2.60 11.53 -2.91
CA ARG A 9 -3.14 10.31 -3.55
C ARG A 9 -2.28 9.07 -3.26
N MET A 10 -1.04 9.24 -2.81
CA MET A 10 -0.18 8.14 -2.41
C MET A 10 -0.62 7.62 -1.04
N THR A 11 -0.92 6.33 -0.96
CA THR A 11 -1.36 5.68 0.29
C THR A 11 -0.21 5.44 1.27
N ILE A 12 1.04 5.65 0.82
CA ILE A 12 2.26 5.41 1.57
C ILE A 12 3.04 6.71 1.63
N SER A 13 3.58 7.05 2.79
CA SER A 13 4.44 8.23 2.94
C SER A 13 5.78 8.05 2.21
N PRO A 14 6.39 9.13 1.66
CA PRO A 14 7.73 9.04 1.12
C PRO A 14 8.78 8.95 2.23
N ILE A 15 9.93 8.39 1.89
CA ILE A 15 11.13 8.25 2.70
C ILE A 15 12.20 9.20 2.19
N GLU A 16 12.90 9.85 3.11
CA GLU A 16 14.05 10.68 2.79
C GLU A 16 15.28 9.81 2.49
N THR A 17 15.87 10.02 1.33
CA THR A 17 17.06 9.31 0.84
C THR A 17 18.14 10.30 0.41
N GLU A 18 19.31 9.80 0.02
CA GLU A 18 20.43 10.59 -0.48
C GLU A 18 20.10 11.33 -1.79
N ARG A 19 19.00 10.95 -2.47
CA ARG A 19 18.48 11.59 -3.69
C ARG A 19 17.20 12.39 -3.43
N GLY A 20 16.89 12.69 -2.16
CA GLY A 20 15.65 13.33 -1.73
C GLY A 20 14.53 12.34 -1.42
N PHE A 21 13.28 12.80 -1.41
CA PHE A 21 12.12 11.96 -1.08
C PHE A 21 11.82 10.92 -2.16
N ALA A 22 11.81 9.65 -1.77
CA ALA A 22 11.46 8.52 -2.61
C ALA A 22 10.31 7.70 -1.98
N PHE A 23 9.51 7.03 -2.80
CA PHE A 23 8.53 6.06 -2.31
C PHE A 23 9.12 4.66 -2.41
N ILE A 24 8.79 3.78 -1.45
CA ILE A 24 9.14 2.36 -1.59
C ILE A 24 8.40 1.82 -2.81
N GLY A 25 9.14 1.61 -3.88
CA GLY A 25 8.66 1.06 -5.14
C GLY A 25 9.20 -0.34 -5.37
N LEU A 26 8.63 -1.01 -6.37
CA LEU A 26 9.09 -2.34 -6.77
C LEU A 26 10.50 -2.24 -7.35
N LEU A 27 11.39 -3.14 -6.92
CA LEU A 27 12.74 -3.25 -7.45
C LEU A 27 12.67 -3.67 -8.94
N LYS A 28 13.45 -3.00 -9.79
CA LYS A 28 13.67 -3.39 -11.18
C LYS A 28 15.05 -4.04 -11.30
N ASN A 29 15.18 -5.06 -12.13
CA ASN A 29 16.47 -5.66 -12.45
C ASN A 29 17.29 -4.75 -13.38
N SER A 30 18.51 -5.17 -13.72
CA SER A 30 19.42 -4.43 -14.61
C SER A 30 18.86 -4.18 -16.02
N LEU A 31 17.84 -4.95 -16.44
CA LEU A 31 17.14 -4.79 -17.72
C LEU A 31 15.92 -3.87 -17.61
N GLY A 32 15.69 -3.24 -16.45
CA GLY A 32 14.53 -2.39 -16.20
C GLY A 32 13.21 -3.14 -16.01
N VAL A 33 13.26 -4.48 -15.98
CA VAL A 33 12.10 -5.35 -15.75
C VAL A 33 11.84 -5.43 -14.24
N CYS A 34 10.59 -5.30 -13.81
CA CYS A 34 10.24 -5.49 -12.41
C CYS A 34 10.65 -6.90 -11.95
N TYR A 35 11.31 -7.04 -10.80
CA TYR A 35 11.67 -8.35 -10.21
C TYR A 35 10.46 -9.27 -10.05
N PHE A 36 9.29 -8.68 -9.91
CA PHE A 36 8.04 -9.38 -9.77
C PHE A 36 7.39 -9.72 -11.11
N TYR A 37 8.08 -9.65 -12.24
CA TYR A 37 7.58 -10.16 -13.51
C TYR A 37 8.27 -11.50 -13.80
N ASN A 38 7.49 -12.58 -13.79
CA ASN A 38 7.94 -13.88 -14.27
C ASN A 38 7.76 -13.88 -15.79
N SER A 39 8.89 -13.83 -16.50
CA SER A 39 8.94 -13.82 -17.96
C SER A 39 8.47 -15.12 -18.58
N SER A 40 8.65 -16.25 -17.90
CA SER A 40 8.25 -17.58 -18.37
C SER A 40 6.73 -17.71 -18.41
N ASP A 41 6.06 -17.31 -17.32
CA ASP A 41 4.62 -17.38 -17.19
C ASP A 41 3.91 -16.11 -17.69
N LYS A 42 4.68 -15.10 -18.13
CA LYS A 42 4.23 -13.74 -18.47
C LYS A 42 3.34 -13.11 -17.40
N LYS A 43 3.57 -13.46 -16.14
CA LYS A 43 2.75 -13.05 -14.99
C LYS A 43 3.53 -12.19 -14.05
N CYS A 44 2.87 -11.16 -13.52
CA CYS A 44 3.42 -10.44 -12.40
C CYS A 44 3.30 -11.30 -11.12
N LEU A 45 4.41 -11.82 -10.60
CA LEU A 45 4.57 -12.30 -9.22
C LEU A 45 4.14 -11.28 -8.16
N ILE A 46 3.83 -10.04 -8.57
CA ILE A 46 3.13 -9.05 -7.74
C ILE A 46 1.98 -9.71 -6.99
N TYR A 47 1.19 -10.64 -7.54
CA TYR A 47 0.03 -11.17 -6.78
C TYR A 47 0.39 -11.73 -5.40
N ASN A 48 1.52 -12.42 -5.27
CA ASN A 48 1.99 -12.96 -3.98
C ASN A 48 2.58 -11.87 -3.09
N LEU A 49 3.33 -10.94 -3.69
CA LEU A 49 4.05 -9.85 -3.01
C LEU A 49 3.30 -8.51 -3.02
N ARG A 50 2.02 -8.54 -3.40
CA ARG A 50 1.15 -7.38 -3.56
C ARG A 50 1.00 -6.80 -2.16
N PRO A 51 1.35 -5.51 -1.93
CA PRO A 51 1.11 -4.88 -0.65
C PRO A 51 -0.33 -5.11 -0.21
N MET A 52 -0.57 -5.31 1.08
CA MET A 52 -1.90 -5.69 1.55
C MET A 52 -2.97 -4.68 1.14
N PHE A 53 -2.62 -3.39 1.11
CA PHE A 53 -3.51 -2.35 0.59
C PHE A 53 -3.86 -2.56 -0.89
N CYS A 54 -2.91 -2.95 -1.73
CA CYS A 54 -3.21 -3.21 -3.13
C CYS A 54 -4.16 -4.41 -3.28
N LYS A 55 -4.15 -5.38 -2.36
CA LYS A 55 -5.08 -6.53 -2.37
C LYS A 55 -6.53 -6.13 -2.05
N THR A 56 -6.77 -4.93 -1.51
CA THR A 56 -8.15 -4.48 -1.27
C THR A 56 -8.89 -4.05 -2.55
N PHE A 57 -8.16 -3.73 -3.63
CA PHE A 57 -8.76 -3.38 -4.92
C PHE A 57 -9.55 -4.56 -5.51
N PRO A 58 -10.76 -4.37 -6.06
CA PRO A 58 -11.38 -3.08 -6.43
C PRO A 58 -12.16 -2.36 -5.33
N PHE A 59 -12.19 -2.89 -4.11
CA PHE A 59 -13.01 -2.41 -3.02
C PHE A 59 -12.34 -1.31 -2.19
N SER A 60 -13.19 -0.48 -1.59
CA SER A 60 -12.84 0.48 -0.56
C SER A 60 -13.82 0.35 0.60
N PHE A 61 -13.41 0.87 1.76
CA PHE A 61 -14.16 0.76 3.00
C PHE A 61 -14.67 2.14 3.41
N GLY A 62 -15.93 2.20 3.85
CA GLY A 62 -16.57 3.39 4.40
C GLY A 62 -17.16 3.11 5.77
N LEU A 63 -17.48 4.16 6.51
CA LEU A 63 -18.29 4.04 7.70
C LEU A 63 -19.76 4.25 7.31
N LEU A 64 -20.63 3.30 7.68
CA LEU A 64 -22.07 3.53 7.60
C LEU A 64 -22.42 4.66 8.58
N LYS A 65 -22.89 5.80 8.06
CA LYS A 65 -23.33 6.91 8.92
C LYS A 65 -24.68 6.54 9.56
N LYS A 66 -24.83 6.94 10.83
CA LYS A 66 -26.02 6.72 11.67
C LYS A 66 -27.31 7.15 10.97
N VAL A 67 -28.34 6.32 11.10
CA VAL A 67 -29.74 6.76 11.08
C VAL A 67 -30.27 6.49 12.50
N ASN A 68 -30.81 7.51 13.17
CA ASN A 68 -31.54 7.42 14.45
C ASN A 68 -30.77 7.00 15.72
N ASN A 69 -29.64 7.66 16.03
CA ASN A 69 -28.95 7.63 17.33
C ASN A 69 -28.46 6.29 17.90
N GLU A 70 -28.81 5.14 17.33
CA GLU A 70 -28.21 3.85 17.68
C GLU A 70 -26.84 3.70 17.00
N VAL A 71 -25.80 3.45 17.79
CA VAL A 71 -24.44 3.21 17.29
C VAL A 71 -24.33 1.76 16.84
N ASN A 72 -24.68 1.49 15.59
CA ASN A 72 -24.17 0.32 14.88
C ASN A 72 -23.12 0.83 13.89
N ALA A 73 -21.87 0.97 14.37
CA ALA A 73 -20.73 1.38 13.54
C ALA A 73 -20.35 0.25 12.56
N GLY A 74 -21.19 0.01 11.55
CA GLY A 74 -20.92 -0.96 10.51
C GLY A 74 -19.94 -0.41 9.47
N ILE A 75 -19.04 -1.27 8.99
CA ILE A 75 -18.17 -0.97 7.84
C ILE A 75 -18.97 -1.26 6.57
N ASP A 76 -19.05 -0.27 5.68
CA ASP A 76 -19.54 -0.42 4.32
C ASP A 76 -18.40 -0.83 3.40
N ILE A 77 -18.69 -1.70 2.43
CA ILE A 77 -17.72 -2.21 1.45
C ILE A 77 -18.27 -1.91 0.07
N PHE A 78 -17.58 -1.05 -0.68
CA PHE A 78 -18.05 -0.59 -1.98
C PHE A 78 -16.95 -0.62 -3.03
N TYR A 79 -17.34 -0.72 -4.30
CA TYR A 79 -16.42 -0.66 -5.42
C TYR A 79 -15.89 0.76 -5.64
N THR A 80 -14.57 0.88 -5.78
CA THR A 80 -13.94 2.14 -6.17
C THR A 80 -14.34 2.55 -7.58
N GLU A 81 -14.32 3.86 -7.89
CA GLU A 81 -14.59 4.36 -9.25
C GLU A 81 -13.63 3.79 -10.30
N LYS A 82 -12.36 3.59 -9.93
CA LYS A 82 -11.41 2.87 -10.79
C LYS A 82 -11.76 1.40 -10.94
N GLY A 83 -12.20 0.74 -9.87
CA GLY A 83 -12.70 -0.63 -9.92
C GLY A 83 -13.82 -0.78 -10.93
N LYS A 84 -14.85 0.07 -10.84
CA LYS A 84 -15.97 0.10 -11.80
C LYS A 84 -15.50 0.34 -13.24
N LYS A 85 -14.50 1.19 -13.45
CA LYS A 85 -13.96 1.50 -14.79
C LYS A 85 -13.14 0.36 -15.40
N PHE A 86 -12.35 -0.35 -14.59
CA PHE A 86 -11.35 -1.31 -15.09
C PHE A 86 -11.73 -2.78 -14.91
N CYS A 87 -12.71 -3.09 -14.06
CA CYS A 87 -13.15 -4.45 -13.80
C CYS A 87 -14.55 -4.65 -14.39
N LEU A 88 -14.59 -5.06 -15.66
CA LEU A 88 -15.83 -5.27 -16.42
C LEU A 88 -16.76 -6.35 -15.81
N GLY A 89 -16.23 -7.25 -14.97
CA GLY A 89 -17.03 -8.28 -14.27
C GLY A 89 -17.73 -7.80 -12.99
N ILE A 90 -17.71 -6.50 -12.71
CA ILE A 90 -18.43 -5.88 -11.59
C ILE A 90 -19.78 -5.36 -12.12
N GLU A 91 -20.63 -6.27 -12.54
CA GLU A 91 -21.99 -5.97 -13.00
C GLU A 91 -23.04 -6.59 -12.07
N LYS A 92 -24.33 -6.56 -12.45
CA LYS A 92 -25.44 -7.03 -11.61
C LYS A 92 -25.34 -8.52 -11.23
N ASP A 93 -24.64 -9.30 -12.02
CA ASP A 93 -24.38 -10.73 -11.87
C ASP A 93 -23.10 -11.02 -11.06
N ALA A 94 -22.39 -9.99 -10.59
CA ALA A 94 -21.20 -10.17 -9.78
C ALA A 94 -21.54 -10.96 -8.49
N PRO A 95 -20.66 -11.87 -8.07
CA PRO A 95 -20.88 -12.67 -6.86
C PRO A 95 -21.02 -11.76 -5.64
N PHE A 96 -21.80 -12.23 -4.67
CA PHE A 96 -21.96 -11.54 -3.39
C PHE A 96 -20.59 -11.31 -2.73
N ILE A 97 -20.41 -10.12 -2.18
CA ILE A 97 -19.20 -9.73 -1.46
C ILE A 97 -19.18 -10.49 -0.14
N ASP A 98 -18.19 -11.36 0.06
CA ASP A 98 -17.90 -12.00 1.35
C ASP A 98 -17.43 -10.95 2.36
N LYS A 99 -18.37 -10.45 3.17
CA LYS A 99 -18.15 -9.33 4.07
C LYS A 99 -17.06 -9.63 5.10
N ASP A 100 -17.03 -10.83 5.67
CA ASP A 100 -16.08 -11.19 6.72
C ASP A 100 -14.66 -11.30 6.16
N HIS A 101 -14.52 -11.92 4.98
CA HIS A 101 -13.25 -11.97 4.27
C HIS A 101 -12.70 -10.56 4.00
N TRP A 102 -13.53 -9.67 3.45
CA TRP A 102 -13.10 -8.32 3.08
C TRP A 102 -12.83 -7.42 4.30
N ILE A 103 -13.59 -7.55 5.40
CA ILE A 103 -13.31 -6.83 6.65
C ILE A 103 -11.96 -7.27 7.23
N ASN A 104 -11.67 -8.58 7.24
CA ASN A 104 -10.38 -9.07 7.71
C ASN A 104 -9.23 -8.55 6.83
N LEU A 105 -9.39 -8.63 5.51
CA LEU A 105 -8.42 -8.11 4.56
C LEU A 105 -8.16 -6.60 4.74
N GLY A 106 -9.24 -5.81 4.87
CA GLY A 106 -9.17 -4.37 5.13
C GLY A 106 -8.48 -4.04 6.44
N THR A 107 -8.82 -4.75 7.52
CA THR A 107 -8.17 -4.61 8.83
C THR A 107 -6.67 -4.86 8.74
N ARG A 108 -6.25 -5.95 8.08
CA ARG A 108 -4.83 -6.26 7.89
C ARG A 108 -4.11 -5.21 7.05
N ALA A 109 -4.75 -4.71 5.99
CA ALA A 109 -4.20 -3.64 5.16
C ALA A 109 -3.99 -2.34 5.96
N LEU A 110 -4.96 -1.94 6.80
CA LEU A 110 -4.83 -0.76 7.66
C LEU A 110 -3.72 -0.93 8.70
N GLN A 111 -3.60 -2.11 9.31
CA GLN A 111 -2.52 -2.41 10.25
C GLN A 111 -1.14 -2.33 9.59
N GLU A 112 -0.99 -2.87 8.38
CA GLU A 112 0.26 -2.79 7.61
C GLU A 112 0.60 -1.34 7.23
N LEU A 113 -0.38 -0.58 6.74
CA LEU A 113 -0.18 0.84 6.42
C LEU A 113 0.26 1.64 7.65
N LYS A 114 -0.35 1.40 8.82
CA LYS A 114 0.04 2.04 10.08
C LYS A 114 1.47 1.68 10.49
N LYS A 115 1.85 0.40 10.38
CA LYS A 115 3.23 -0.06 10.65
C LYS A 115 4.22 0.61 9.72
N ASN A 116 3.95 0.61 8.41
CA ASN A 116 4.79 1.26 7.41
C ASN A 116 4.94 2.76 7.67
N HIS A 117 3.84 3.45 7.97
CA HIS A 117 3.86 4.87 8.31
C HIS A 117 4.76 5.15 9.52
N ASN A 118 4.67 4.35 10.58
CA ASN A 118 5.51 4.51 11.76
C ASN A 118 7.00 4.31 11.44
N VAL A 119 7.35 3.27 10.69
CA VAL A 119 8.75 3.01 10.27
C VAL A 119 9.29 4.19 9.46
N ILE A 120 8.51 4.69 8.50
CA ILE A 120 8.90 5.81 7.64
C ILE A 120 9.05 7.11 8.44
N LYS A 121 8.13 7.34 9.38
CA LYS A 121 8.18 8.51 10.28
C LYS A 121 9.43 8.49 11.15
N GLU A 122 9.75 7.36 11.78
CA GLU A 122 10.94 7.23 12.63
C GLU A 122 12.25 7.37 11.84
N TRP A 123 12.30 6.79 10.63
CA TRP A 123 13.43 6.99 9.73
C TRP A 123 13.61 8.46 9.37
N ASN A 124 12.57 9.11 8.81
CA ASN A 124 12.64 10.51 8.40
C ASN A 124 12.99 11.44 9.58
N ASN A 125 12.45 11.16 10.77
CA ASN A 125 12.81 11.91 11.97
C ASN A 125 14.30 11.74 12.33
N SER A 126 14.81 10.51 12.25
CA SER A 126 16.22 10.20 12.54
C SER A 126 17.19 10.84 11.54
N VAL A 127 16.79 10.94 10.27
CA VAL A 127 17.52 11.67 9.23
C VAL A 127 17.52 13.16 9.55
N ARG A 128 16.35 13.74 9.83
CA ARG A 128 16.18 15.17 10.14
C ARG A 128 17.03 15.64 11.32
N ILE A 129 17.15 14.82 12.37
CA ILE A 129 17.98 15.14 13.55
C ILE A 129 19.47 14.76 13.39
N GLY A 130 19.89 14.30 12.22
CA GLY A 130 21.28 13.93 11.93
C GLY A 130 21.76 12.61 12.55
N LYS A 131 20.85 11.77 13.08
CA LYS A 131 21.20 10.49 13.71
C LYS A 131 21.58 9.41 12.69
N ILE A 132 21.05 9.49 11.46
CA ILE A 132 21.25 8.48 10.43
C ILE A 132 21.55 9.16 9.09
N ILE A 133 22.54 8.65 8.36
CA ILE A 133 22.80 9.03 6.97
C ILE A 133 21.72 8.39 6.09
N PRO A 134 20.96 9.18 5.30
CA PRO A 134 19.77 8.71 4.60
C PRO A 134 20.11 7.89 3.35
N THR A 135 20.80 6.75 3.45
CA THR A 135 21.08 5.91 2.27
C THR A 135 20.04 4.82 2.07
N VAL A 136 19.66 4.55 0.82
CA VAL A 136 18.79 3.40 0.46
C VAL A 136 19.35 2.09 1.03
N LYS A 137 20.67 1.86 0.92
CA LYS A 137 21.34 0.67 1.48
C LYS A 137 21.08 0.55 2.98
N LYS A 138 21.27 1.63 3.75
CA LYS A 138 21.09 1.62 5.21
C LYS A 138 19.62 1.43 5.61
N PHE A 139 18.69 2.02 4.87
CA PHE A 139 17.27 1.80 5.06
C PHE A 139 16.90 0.31 4.89
N LEU A 140 17.39 -0.33 3.82
CA LEU A 140 17.14 -1.74 3.56
C LEU A 140 17.75 -2.65 4.62
N LEU A 141 18.98 -2.38 5.06
CA LEU A 141 19.62 -3.14 6.14
C LEU A 141 18.79 -3.11 7.43
N ILE A 142 18.27 -1.93 7.81
CA ILE A 142 17.43 -1.77 9.01
C ILE A 142 16.11 -2.54 8.87
N ILE A 143 15.40 -2.41 7.75
CA ILE A 143 14.09 -3.04 7.57
C ILE A 143 14.19 -4.56 7.48
N PHE A 144 15.18 -5.06 6.75
CA PHE A 144 15.37 -6.51 6.59
C PHE A 144 16.14 -7.14 7.75
N LYS A 145 16.54 -6.35 8.76
CA LYS A 145 17.40 -6.79 9.87
C LYS A 145 18.65 -7.53 9.39
N LEU A 146 19.21 -7.08 8.27
CA LEU A 146 20.40 -7.69 7.68
C LEU A 146 21.62 -7.13 8.40
N GLU A 147 22.47 -8.01 8.93
CA GLU A 147 23.80 -7.63 9.39
C GLU A 147 24.65 -7.19 8.18
N ASN A 148 25.57 -6.26 8.42
CA ASN A 148 26.32 -5.52 7.40
C ASN A 148 26.80 -6.40 6.21
N LEU A 149 26.19 -6.22 5.04
CA LEU A 149 26.71 -6.62 3.72
C LEU A 149 27.72 -5.59 3.19
#